data_AF-A0A6V8P5H3-F1
#
_entry.id   AF-A0A6V8P5H3-F1
#
_cell.length_a   1.000
_cell.length_b   1.000
_cell.length_c   1.000
_cell.angle_alpha   90.00
_cell.angle_beta   90.00
_cell.angle_gamma   90.00
#
_symmetry.space_group_name_H-M   'P 1'
#
loop_
_entity.id
_entity.type
_entity.pdbx_description
1 polymer ?
#
loop_
_entity_poly.entity_id
_entity_poly.type
_entity_poly.pdbx_seq_one_letter_code
_entity_poly.pdbx_strand_id
1 'polypeptide(L)'
;MKIIKLHEFDKPEDIHVIPFLEFYCGDLVSTICYEAIPENHLEKRPDYYIHEIKAVVEVSEIYDEESNKRSAQWSKITQKLKQDIKNHPKLSHVKGLYLLDTPPVFKFRTNKNMIKKAADQIVEAVIAGQRTTVVFGVTFKIKRVSDKDNDIYFGTFSGGSIDPATTIHKNIFNKLGTANKQLSFVPKGKEVEKRILLLVNRYTFANRISEVIRGLSYAYQEILSYSNIEEVWFQNPTEHGAPTHVLLYTKEFLQQYDTKRLDLTKINAELFGAWFSSFESIGDEHKEKLFAGLRTFLKSKKPHQVFDDKLTREEMARLGLWLVDKERFDETVWLIDQFIDDPDPVEPEHYEGDPESNYHEKIIAGEDPHIITTVRGNLAWVIQKLALRKNYIIKALDYTKTLLRYKNLYAKLQAIIPLIEIAARRQWLEELNPQEYKEFHDVTFDLLRNYAKYPPIAKRLTHVFYYFQDLTTEEALEVLERLKITDESAPLFIYFGIFRQRHYKNQDGRDKKCFDPKRLKKNLEEIIKNNDDQYTNLRGSIAWNFLEAS
;
A
#
# COMPACT_ATOMS: atom_id res chain seq x y z
N MET A 1 13.38 -36.18 6.24
CA MET A 1 12.34 -36.45 7.26
C MET A 1 11.40 -37.54 6.74
N LYS A 2 10.88 -38.43 7.60
CA LYS A 2 9.94 -39.50 7.20
C LYS A 2 8.54 -39.23 7.77
N ILE A 3 7.52 -39.15 6.92
CA ILE A 3 6.12 -39.05 7.36
C ILE A 3 5.45 -40.43 7.33
N ILE A 4 4.79 -40.79 8.42
CA ILE A 4 4.08 -42.06 8.60
C ILE A 4 2.61 -41.77 8.85
N LYS A 5 1.77 -42.20 7.90
CA LYS A 5 0.31 -42.19 8.00
C LYS A 5 -0.14 -43.42 8.81
N LEU A 6 -0.82 -43.22 9.94
CA LEU A 6 -1.24 -44.30 10.85
C LEU A 6 -2.68 -44.80 10.63
N HIS A 7 -3.41 -44.20 9.69
CA HIS A 7 -4.79 -44.56 9.36
C HIS A 7 -4.87 -45.18 7.95
N GLU A 8 -5.79 -46.11 7.75
CA GLU A 8 -5.88 -46.93 6.54
C GLU A 8 -6.77 -46.36 5.43
N PHE A 9 -7.54 -45.31 5.72
CA PHE A 9 -8.44 -44.67 4.74
C PHE A 9 -7.83 -43.40 4.16
N ASP A 10 -8.28 -43.03 2.96
CA ASP A 10 -7.86 -41.77 2.33
C ASP A 10 -8.73 -40.62 2.80
N LYS A 11 -8.07 -39.53 3.19
CA LYS A 11 -8.74 -38.29 3.61
C LYS A 11 -8.32 -37.16 2.65
N PRO A 12 -9.27 -36.41 2.04
CA PRO A 12 -8.94 -35.37 1.06
C PRO A 12 -7.94 -34.33 1.56
N GLU A 13 -7.97 -34.05 2.87
CA GLU A 13 -7.09 -33.08 3.54
C GLU A 13 -5.63 -33.56 3.64
N ASP A 14 -5.33 -34.84 3.34
CA ASP A 14 -3.97 -35.40 3.38
C ASP A 14 -3.02 -34.62 2.46
N ILE A 15 -3.54 -34.12 1.33
CA ILE A 15 -2.77 -33.34 0.34
C ILE A 15 -2.24 -32.02 0.91
N HIS A 16 -2.86 -31.52 1.98
CA HIS A 16 -2.53 -30.24 2.61
C HIS A 16 -1.74 -30.43 3.90
N VAL A 17 -2.15 -31.40 4.72
CA VAL A 17 -1.53 -31.66 6.03
C VAL A 17 -0.11 -32.21 5.87
N ILE A 18 0.15 -33.06 4.87
CA ILE A 18 1.49 -33.65 4.69
C ILE A 18 2.54 -32.56 4.45
N PRO A 19 2.41 -31.67 3.43
CA PRO A 19 3.37 -30.58 3.24
C PRO A 19 3.47 -29.65 4.45
N PHE A 20 2.36 -29.41 5.14
CA PHE A 20 2.37 -28.60 6.36
C PHE A 20 3.24 -29.22 7.46
N LEU A 21 3.12 -30.53 7.68
CA LEU A 21 3.95 -31.23 8.67
C LEU A 21 5.43 -31.26 8.26
N GLU A 22 5.73 -31.36 6.96
CA GLU A 22 7.10 -31.23 6.45
C GLU A 22 7.72 -29.89 6.78
N PHE A 23 6.95 -28.82 6.64
CA PHE A 23 7.39 -27.48 6.98
C PHE A 23 7.46 -27.28 8.51
N TYR A 24 6.37 -27.59 9.23
CA TYR A 24 6.19 -27.25 10.65
C TYR A 24 7.12 -28.03 11.58
N CYS A 25 7.37 -29.30 11.25
CA CYS A 25 8.15 -30.22 12.08
C CYS A 25 9.51 -30.60 11.45
N GLY A 26 9.83 -30.08 10.25
CA GLY A 26 10.98 -30.48 9.43
C GLY A 26 12.31 -30.53 10.18
N ASP A 27 12.53 -29.54 11.05
CA ASP A 27 13.76 -29.39 11.84
C ASP A 27 13.64 -29.97 13.26
N LEU A 28 12.43 -30.35 13.68
CA LEU A 28 12.15 -30.78 15.05
C LEU A 28 12.30 -32.28 15.25
N VAL A 29 11.90 -33.08 14.24
CA VAL A 29 11.83 -34.54 14.36
C VAL A 29 12.22 -35.26 13.09
N SER A 30 12.91 -36.40 13.21
CA SER A 30 13.31 -37.21 12.05
C SER A 30 12.16 -38.01 11.44
N THR A 31 11.12 -38.29 12.22
CA THR A 31 9.93 -39.06 11.82
C THR A 31 8.68 -38.45 12.46
N ILE A 32 7.61 -38.31 11.67
CA ILE A 32 6.32 -37.79 12.12
C ILE A 32 5.26 -38.85 11.87
N CYS A 33 4.45 -39.13 12.88
CA CYS A 33 3.30 -40.00 12.80
C CYS A 33 2.02 -39.18 12.98
N TYR A 34 1.10 -39.31 12.03
CA TYR A 34 -0.20 -38.64 12.10
C TYR A 34 -1.35 -39.61 11.83
N GLU A 35 -2.45 -39.42 12.53
CA GLU A 35 -3.68 -40.19 12.37
C GLU A 35 -4.86 -39.27 12.10
N ALA A 36 -5.71 -39.63 11.13
CA ALA A 36 -6.97 -38.94 10.92
C ALA A 36 -7.95 -39.30 12.04
N ILE A 37 -8.63 -38.28 12.56
CA ILE A 37 -9.68 -38.47 13.56
C ILE A 37 -10.98 -38.76 12.80
N PRO A 38 -11.64 -39.91 13.06
CA PRO A 38 -12.86 -40.27 12.36
C PRO A 38 -13.98 -39.26 12.61
N GLU A 39 -14.66 -38.86 11.53
CA GLU A 39 -15.85 -38.02 11.62
C GLU A 39 -16.93 -38.70 12.48
N ASN A 40 -17.63 -37.89 13.26
CA ASN A 40 -18.81 -38.30 13.99
C ASN A 40 -19.92 -37.27 13.77
N HIS A 41 -21.07 -37.70 13.26
CA HIS A 41 -22.20 -36.80 12.98
C HIS A 41 -22.76 -36.10 14.23
N LEU A 42 -22.42 -36.57 15.43
CA LEU A 42 -22.88 -36.00 16.71
C LEU A 42 -21.89 -35.01 17.33
N GLU A 43 -20.61 -35.05 16.95
CA GLU A 43 -19.55 -34.24 17.58
C GLU A 43 -18.65 -33.60 16.52
N LYS A 44 -18.44 -32.29 16.64
CA LYS A 44 -17.44 -31.59 15.82
C LYS A 44 -16.03 -32.03 16.26
N ARG A 45 -15.24 -32.58 15.34
CA ARG A 45 -13.89 -33.09 15.59
C ARG A 45 -12.87 -32.46 14.65
N PRO A 46 -11.60 -32.33 15.08
CA PRO A 46 -10.53 -31.86 14.22
C PRO A 46 -10.14 -32.96 13.24
N ASP A 47 -9.41 -32.60 12.19
CA ASP A 47 -9.09 -33.56 11.15
C ASP A 47 -8.04 -34.59 11.54
N TYR A 48 -7.01 -34.16 12.27
CA TYR A 48 -5.83 -34.97 12.55
C TYR A 48 -5.33 -34.83 13.98
N TYR A 49 -4.67 -35.89 14.45
CA TYR A 49 -3.80 -35.87 15.62
C TYR A 49 -2.35 -36.18 15.20
N ILE A 50 -1.40 -35.36 15.66
CA ILE A 50 0.03 -35.47 15.38
C ILE A 50 0.73 -35.93 16.65
N HIS A 51 1.39 -37.08 16.60
CA HIS A 51 1.87 -37.77 17.79
C HIS A 51 3.05 -37.07 18.47
N GLU A 52 4.05 -36.68 17.69
CA GLU A 52 5.34 -36.21 18.20
C GLU A 52 5.25 -34.86 18.91
N ILE A 53 4.35 -33.99 18.44
CA ILE A 53 4.08 -32.67 18.99
C ILE A 53 2.76 -32.60 19.78
N LYS A 54 2.10 -33.75 19.97
CA LYS A 54 0.80 -33.87 20.66
C LYS A 54 -0.21 -32.81 20.21
N ALA A 55 -0.31 -32.62 18.90
CA ALA A 55 -1.11 -31.56 18.31
C ALA A 55 -2.40 -32.10 17.70
N VAL A 56 -3.47 -31.32 17.76
CA VAL A 56 -4.64 -31.50 16.89
C VAL A 56 -4.64 -30.44 15.81
N VAL A 57 -4.95 -30.86 14.58
CA VAL A 57 -4.96 -29.98 13.40
C VAL A 57 -6.32 -30.05 12.73
N GLU A 58 -6.92 -28.88 12.51
CA GLU A 58 -8.10 -28.70 11.66
C GLU A 58 -7.67 -28.05 10.34
N VAL A 59 -8.05 -28.64 9.21
CA VAL A 59 -7.75 -28.13 7.87
C VAL A 59 -9.02 -27.49 7.30
N SER A 60 -8.93 -26.19 7.00
CA SER A 60 -10.07 -25.42 6.51
C SER A 60 -9.70 -24.67 5.24
N GLU A 61 -10.32 -25.04 4.12
CA GLU A 61 -10.09 -24.34 2.86
C GLU A 61 -10.77 -22.96 2.83
N ILE A 62 -10.13 -21.96 2.25
CA ILE A 62 -10.68 -20.61 2.07
C ILE A 62 -11.11 -20.43 0.62
N TYR A 63 -12.40 -20.59 0.35
CA TYR A 63 -13.02 -20.29 -0.94
C TYR A 63 -14.49 -19.94 -0.78
N ASP A 64 -15.02 -19.25 -1.81
CA ASP A 64 -16.43 -19.03 -1.99
C ASP A 64 -17.00 -20.20 -2.81
N GLU A 65 -17.49 -21.22 -2.11
CA GLU A 65 -18.07 -22.42 -2.75
C GLU A 65 -19.23 -22.06 -3.67
N GLU A 66 -20.05 -21.08 -3.27
CA GLU A 66 -21.22 -20.71 -4.05
C GLU A 66 -20.82 -19.97 -5.33
N SER A 67 -19.90 -19.01 -5.25
CA SER A 67 -19.36 -18.30 -6.41
C SER A 67 -18.56 -19.23 -7.33
N ASN A 68 -17.77 -20.16 -6.80
CA ASN A 68 -17.04 -21.14 -7.60
C ASN A 68 -18.00 -22.10 -8.32
N LYS A 69 -19.03 -22.62 -7.64
CA LYS A 69 -20.07 -23.45 -8.27
C LYS A 69 -20.82 -22.67 -9.35
N ARG A 70 -21.18 -21.41 -9.09
CA ARG A 70 -21.83 -20.52 -10.06
C ARG A 70 -20.94 -20.27 -11.28
N SER A 71 -19.66 -19.95 -11.08
CA SER A 71 -18.69 -19.69 -12.15
C SER A 71 -18.44 -20.94 -12.99
N ALA A 72 -18.27 -22.12 -12.37
CA ALA A 72 -18.10 -23.39 -13.08
C ALA A 72 -19.36 -23.76 -13.88
N GLN A 73 -20.56 -23.52 -13.34
CA GLN A 73 -21.82 -23.73 -14.03
C GLN A 73 -21.98 -22.76 -15.21
N TRP A 74 -21.63 -21.49 -15.02
CA TRP A 74 -21.65 -20.48 -16.07
C TRP A 74 -20.69 -20.86 -17.20
N SER A 75 -19.43 -21.19 -16.90
CA SER A 75 -18.45 -21.64 -17.91
C SER A 75 -18.96 -22.80 -18.77
N LYS A 76 -19.62 -23.80 -18.16
CA LYS A 76 -20.25 -24.92 -18.88
C LYS A 76 -21.38 -24.46 -19.80
N ILE A 77 -22.19 -23.49 -19.38
CA ILE A 77 -23.30 -22.95 -20.17
C ILE A 77 -22.77 -22.07 -21.30
N THR A 78 -21.81 -21.20 -21.02
CA THR A 78 -21.14 -20.36 -22.02
C THR A 78 -20.47 -21.20 -23.09
N GLN A 79 -19.77 -22.27 -22.73
CA GLN A 79 -19.11 -23.15 -23.70
C GLN A 79 -20.13 -23.78 -24.66
N LYS A 80 -21.26 -24.25 -24.13
CA LYS A 80 -22.36 -24.81 -24.94
C LYS A 80 -23.05 -23.75 -25.81
N LEU A 81 -23.32 -22.56 -25.26
CA LEU A 81 -23.88 -21.44 -26.02
C LEU A 81 -22.94 -20.99 -27.16
N LYS A 82 -21.64 -20.83 -26.88
CA LYS A 82 -20.63 -20.52 -27.90
C LYS A 82 -20.64 -21.56 -29.01
N GLN A 83 -20.74 -22.84 -28.66
CA GLN A 83 -20.80 -23.91 -29.64
C GLN A 83 -22.07 -23.85 -30.50
N ASP A 84 -23.24 -23.64 -29.88
CA ASP A 84 -24.52 -23.56 -30.60
C ASP A 84 -24.63 -22.29 -31.46
N ILE A 85 -24.10 -21.15 -30.98
CA ILE A 85 -24.01 -19.90 -31.74
C ILE A 85 -23.06 -20.07 -32.93
N LYS A 86 -21.87 -20.67 -32.73
CA LYS A 86 -20.90 -20.92 -33.81
C LYS A 86 -21.48 -21.80 -34.92
N ASN A 87 -22.37 -22.71 -34.56
CA ASN A 87 -23.07 -23.60 -35.48
C ASN A 87 -24.40 -23.03 -36.00
N HIS A 88 -24.77 -21.80 -35.61
CA HIS A 88 -26.08 -21.24 -35.93
C HIS A 88 -26.15 -20.81 -37.41
N PRO A 89 -27.19 -21.22 -38.18
CA PRO A 89 -27.27 -20.95 -39.63
C PRO A 89 -27.23 -19.47 -40.01
N LYS A 90 -27.73 -18.59 -39.13
CA LYS A 90 -27.76 -17.13 -39.36
C LYS A 90 -26.49 -16.40 -38.89
N LEU A 91 -25.49 -17.09 -38.32
CA LEU A 91 -24.29 -16.40 -37.81
C LEU A 91 -23.56 -15.59 -38.89
N SER A 92 -23.57 -16.06 -40.14
CA SER A 92 -23.03 -15.33 -41.30
C SER A 92 -23.66 -13.96 -41.56
N HIS A 93 -24.82 -13.67 -40.96
CA HIS A 93 -25.51 -12.39 -41.05
C HIS A 93 -25.13 -11.41 -39.93
N VAL A 94 -24.38 -11.87 -38.92
CA VAL A 94 -23.84 -11.01 -37.86
C VAL A 94 -22.68 -10.20 -38.44
N LYS A 95 -22.80 -8.87 -38.39
CA LYS A 95 -21.77 -7.93 -38.86
C LYS A 95 -21.16 -7.19 -37.68
N GLY A 96 -19.88 -7.45 -37.40
CA GLY A 96 -19.18 -6.93 -36.23
C GLY A 96 -19.03 -7.95 -35.10
N LEU A 97 -18.12 -7.64 -34.17
CA LEU A 97 -17.83 -8.41 -32.98
C LEU A 97 -18.71 -7.91 -31.85
N TYR A 98 -19.50 -8.81 -31.27
CA TYR A 98 -20.40 -8.48 -30.16
C TYR A 98 -19.93 -9.16 -28.89
N LEU A 99 -20.00 -8.42 -27.78
CA LEU A 99 -19.82 -8.92 -26.44
C LEU A 99 -21.17 -8.93 -25.73
N LEU A 100 -21.55 -10.09 -25.20
CA LEU A 100 -22.72 -10.26 -24.34
C LEU A 100 -22.28 -10.24 -22.88
N ASP A 101 -22.80 -9.27 -22.15
CA ASP A 101 -22.59 -9.12 -20.72
C ASP A 101 -23.55 -9.96 -19.91
N THR A 102 -22.96 -10.73 -19.01
CA THR A 102 -23.64 -11.73 -18.22
C THR A 102 -24.04 -11.12 -16.88
N PRO A 103 -25.29 -11.30 -16.44
CA PRO A 103 -25.71 -10.84 -15.13
C PRO A 103 -24.84 -11.47 -14.02
N PRO A 104 -24.54 -10.73 -12.92
CA PRO A 104 -23.71 -11.23 -11.82
C PRO A 104 -24.27 -12.47 -11.10
N VAL A 105 -25.57 -12.72 -11.24
CA VAL A 105 -26.26 -13.87 -10.66
C VAL A 105 -26.94 -14.65 -11.77
N PHE A 106 -26.43 -15.85 -12.05
CA PHE A 106 -26.98 -16.76 -13.05
C PHE A 106 -27.05 -18.19 -12.50
N LYS A 107 -28.25 -18.68 -12.24
CA LYS A 107 -28.51 -20.07 -11.79
C LYS A 107 -29.49 -20.73 -12.76
N PHE A 108 -29.01 -21.66 -13.59
CA PHE A 108 -29.88 -22.33 -14.55
C PHE A 108 -29.49 -23.79 -14.84
N ARG A 109 -30.47 -24.71 -14.84
CA ARG A 109 -30.22 -26.13 -15.16
C ARG A 109 -29.92 -26.31 -16.65
N THR A 110 -28.87 -27.06 -16.95
CA THR A 110 -28.37 -27.28 -18.31
C THR A 110 -29.34 -28.19 -19.10
N ASN A 111 -30.28 -27.63 -19.85
CA ASN A 111 -31.15 -28.36 -20.78
C ASN A 111 -30.79 -28.02 -22.23
N LYS A 112 -30.46 -29.04 -23.03
CA LYS A 112 -30.00 -28.91 -24.43
C LYS A 112 -30.98 -28.12 -25.30
N ASN A 113 -32.28 -28.36 -25.19
CA ASN A 113 -33.29 -27.64 -25.98
C ASN A 113 -33.39 -26.17 -25.60
N MET A 114 -33.18 -25.84 -24.32
CA MET A 114 -33.19 -24.45 -23.86
C MET A 114 -31.93 -23.70 -24.24
N ILE A 115 -30.76 -24.36 -24.27
CA ILE A 115 -29.50 -23.76 -24.75
C ILE A 115 -29.62 -23.41 -26.24
N LYS A 116 -30.20 -24.31 -27.04
CA LYS A 116 -30.42 -24.04 -28.47
C LYS A 116 -31.35 -22.84 -28.68
N LYS A 117 -32.50 -22.82 -28.00
CA LYS A 117 -33.44 -21.70 -28.04
C LYS A 117 -32.79 -20.38 -27.60
N ALA A 118 -31.92 -20.44 -26.59
CA ALA A 118 -31.16 -19.31 -26.11
C ALA A 118 -30.16 -18.79 -27.16
N ALA A 119 -29.43 -19.68 -27.83
CA ALA A 119 -28.54 -19.32 -28.93
C ALA A 119 -29.31 -18.65 -30.08
N ASP A 120 -30.46 -19.21 -30.46
CA ASP A 120 -31.34 -18.63 -31.50
C ASP A 120 -31.75 -17.19 -31.12
N GLN A 121 -32.24 -16.99 -29.88
CA GLN A 121 -32.64 -15.68 -29.36
C GLN A 121 -31.48 -14.66 -29.33
N ILE A 122 -30.27 -15.11 -28.99
CA ILE A 122 -29.08 -14.26 -28.97
C ILE A 122 -28.71 -13.81 -30.39
N VAL A 123 -28.62 -14.74 -31.33
CA VAL A 123 -28.24 -14.43 -32.71
C VAL A 123 -29.26 -13.52 -33.36
N GLU A 124 -30.55 -13.76 -33.16
CA GLU A 124 -31.62 -12.91 -33.70
C GLU A 124 -31.59 -11.50 -33.10
N ALA A 125 -31.36 -11.38 -31.79
CA ALA A 125 -31.25 -10.08 -31.13
C ALA A 125 -30.05 -9.27 -31.66
N VAL A 126 -28.90 -9.91 -31.87
CA VAL A 126 -27.71 -9.27 -32.44
C VAL A 126 -27.95 -8.82 -33.87
N ILE A 127 -28.54 -9.68 -34.72
CA ILE A 127 -28.89 -9.32 -36.11
C ILE A 127 -29.89 -8.17 -36.16
N ALA A 128 -30.86 -8.15 -35.25
CA ALA A 128 -31.85 -7.09 -35.15
C ALA A 128 -31.31 -5.78 -34.52
N GLY A 129 -30.02 -5.73 -34.15
CA GLY A 129 -29.41 -4.54 -33.57
C GLY A 129 -29.91 -4.20 -32.15
N GLN A 130 -30.43 -5.19 -31.42
CA GLN A 130 -30.92 -4.99 -30.07
C GLN A 130 -29.76 -4.73 -29.10
N ARG A 131 -29.99 -3.85 -28.12
CA ARG A 131 -29.02 -3.55 -27.04
C ARG A 131 -29.09 -4.56 -25.89
N THR A 132 -30.17 -5.33 -25.83
CA THR A 132 -30.42 -6.32 -24.78
C THR A 132 -31.24 -7.48 -25.33
N THR A 133 -31.07 -8.66 -24.75
CA THR A 133 -31.93 -9.83 -25.02
C THR A 133 -32.26 -10.54 -23.71
N VAL A 134 -33.43 -11.17 -23.61
CA VAL A 134 -33.83 -11.92 -22.42
C VAL A 134 -33.70 -13.41 -22.71
N VAL A 135 -32.79 -14.05 -22.00
CA VAL A 135 -32.44 -15.45 -22.19
C VAL A 135 -32.38 -16.12 -20.82
N PHE A 136 -32.99 -17.29 -20.69
CA PHE A 136 -33.15 -17.98 -19.40
C PHE A 136 -33.86 -17.15 -18.31
N GLY A 137 -34.70 -16.19 -18.72
CA GLY A 137 -35.37 -15.27 -17.79
C GLY A 137 -34.46 -14.17 -17.23
N VAL A 138 -33.26 -13.99 -17.78
CA VAL A 138 -32.33 -12.93 -17.38
C VAL A 138 -31.98 -12.04 -18.56
N THR A 139 -31.83 -10.75 -18.32
CA THR A 139 -31.47 -9.77 -19.35
C THR A 139 -29.96 -9.77 -19.58
N PHE A 140 -29.55 -10.12 -20.78
CA PHE A 140 -28.19 -9.96 -21.29
C PHE A 140 -28.08 -8.61 -21.99
N LYS A 141 -26.98 -7.89 -21.75
CA LYS A 141 -26.68 -6.66 -22.51
C LYS A 141 -25.76 -7.00 -23.67
N ILE A 142 -26.02 -6.42 -24.84
CA ILE A 142 -25.29 -6.65 -26.08
C ILE A 142 -24.53 -5.38 -26.43
N LYS A 143 -23.21 -5.49 -26.62
CA LYS A 143 -22.35 -4.36 -27.04
C LYS A 143 -21.50 -4.78 -28.22
N ARG A 144 -21.53 -3.99 -29.29
CA ARG A 144 -20.58 -4.13 -30.39
C ARG A 144 -19.24 -3.57 -29.96
N VAL A 145 -18.17 -4.37 -30.10
CA VAL A 145 -16.82 -4.05 -29.63
C VAL A 145 -15.80 -3.87 -30.76
N SER A 146 -16.08 -4.42 -31.96
CA SER A 146 -15.23 -4.25 -33.14
C SER A 146 -16.05 -4.39 -34.42
N ASP A 147 -15.59 -3.75 -35.50
CA ASP A 147 -16.16 -3.85 -36.84
C ASP A 147 -15.40 -4.84 -37.74
N LYS A 148 -14.28 -5.38 -37.27
CA LYS A 148 -13.35 -6.17 -38.09
C LYS A 148 -13.64 -7.67 -38.10
N ASP A 149 -14.30 -8.17 -37.05
CA ASP A 149 -14.64 -9.58 -36.88
C ASP A 149 -16.16 -9.78 -36.87
N ASN A 150 -16.65 -10.99 -37.16
CA ASN A 150 -18.07 -11.33 -37.19
C ASN A 150 -18.36 -12.49 -36.23
N ASP A 151 -18.53 -12.18 -34.95
CA ASP A 151 -18.68 -13.20 -33.91
C ASP A 151 -19.36 -12.63 -32.66
N ILE A 152 -19.78 -13.53 -31.76
CA ILE A 152 -20.47 -13.22 -30.51
C ILE A 152 -19.72 -13.87 -29.35
N TYR A 153 -19.13 -13.03 -28.49
CA TYR A 153 -18.42 -13.43 -27.28
C TYR A 153 -19.26 -13.17 -26.03
N PHE A 154 -18.90 -13.86 -24.96
CA PHE A 154 -19.45 -13.64 -23.61
C PHE A 154 -18.33 -13.12 -22.72
N GLY A 155 -18.65 -12.11 -21.91
CA GLY A 155 -17.73 -11.54 -20.91
C GLY A 155 -18.50 -10.60 -20.00
N THR A 156 -17.80 -9.86 -19.14
CA THR A 156 -18.41 -8.86 -18.25
C THR A 156 -18.04 -7.45 -18.71
N PHE A 157 -19.01 -6.53 -18.77
CA PHE A 157 -18.75 -5.13 -19.14
C PHE A 157 -18.09 -4.33 -18.02
N SER A 158 -18.32 -4.74 -16.78
CA SER A 158 -17.68 -4.19 -15.60
C SER A 158 -16.86 -5.30 -14.95
N GLY A 159 -15.53 -5.17 -15.01
CA GLY A 159 -14.69 -5.86 -14.03
C GLY A 159 -15.07 -5.31 -12.65
N GLY A 160 -15.83 -6.07 -11.87
CA GLY A 160 -16.00 -5.74 -10.46
C GLY A 160 -14.64 -5.85 -9.80
N SER A 161 -14.18 -4.81 -9.11
CA SER A 161 -13.04 -4.96 -8.22
C SER A 161 -13.45 -5.89 -7.08
N ILE A 162 -12.72 -6.99 -6.90
CA ILE A 162 -12.89 -7.85 -5.73
C ILE A 162 -12.15 -7.17 -4.58
N ASP A 163 -12.83 -6.91 -3.48
CA ASP A 163 -12.19 -6.62 -2.19
C ASP A 163 -11.73 -7.96 -1.59
N PRO A 164 -10.42 -8.28 -1.63
CA PRO A 164 -9.92 -9.58 -1.21
C PRO A 164 -10.15 -9.81 0.29
N ALA A 165 -9.81 -8.84 1.14
CA ALA A 165 -9.95 -8.95 2.59
C ALA A 165 -11.41 -9.19 3.01
N THR A 166 -12.36 -8.43 2.46
CA THR A 166 -13.78 -8.63 2.77
C THR A 166 -14.29 -9.98 2.27
N THR A 167 -13.82 -10.43 1.10
CA THR A 167 -14.18 -11.74 0.54
C THR A 167 -13.62 -12.87 1.40
N ILE A 168 -12.35 -12.78 1.80
CA ILE A 168 -11.69 -13.73 2.70
C ILE A 168 -12.47 -13.80 4.02
N HIS A 169 -12.71 -12.65 4.66
CA HIS A 169 -13.45 -12.57 5.93
C HIS A 169 -14.78 -13.32 5.89
N LYS A 170 -15.63 -13.03 4.88
CA LYS A 170 -16.93 -13.69 4.71
C LYS A 170 -16.83 -15.21 4.61
N ASN A 171 -15.74 -15.72 4.04
CA ASN A 171 -15.54 -17.15 3.80
C ASN A 171 -14.76 -17.86 4.92
N ILE A 172 -14.16 -17.12 5.86
CA ILE A 172 -13.49 -17.70 7.04
C ILE A 172 -14.27 -17.51 8.34
N PHE A 173 -15.10 -16.47 8.47
CA PHE A 173 -15.74 -16.10 9.75
C PHE A 173 -16.47 -17.27 10.42
N ASN A 174 -17.37 -17.95 9.69
CA ASN A 174 -18.09 -19.11 10.22
C ASN A 174 -17.20 -20.34 10.42
N LYS A 175 -16.09 -20.43 9.66
CA LYS A 175 -15.12 -21.52 9.76
C LYS A 175 -14.30 -21.39 11.03
N LEU A 176 -13.89 -20.19 11.44
CA LEU A 176 -13.17 -19.95 12.70
C LEU A 176 -13.99 -20.44 13.90
N GLY A 177 -15.27 -20.08 13.98
CA GLY A 177 -16.15 -20.56 15.06
C GLY A 177 -16.40 -22.07 15.04
N THR A 178 -16.33 -22.70 13.86
CA THR A 178 -16.44 -24.16 13.70
C THR A 178 -15.15 -24.86 14.12
N ALA A 179 -14.01 -24.36 13.66
CA ALA A 179 -12.68 -24.83 14.02
C ALA A 179 -12.45 -24.73 15.53
N ASN A 180 -12.84 -23.63 16.19
CA ASN A 180 -12.73 -23.50 17.65
C ASN A 180 -13.51 -24.61 18.40
N LYS A 181 -14.63 -25.09 17.86
CA LYS A 181 -15.38 -26.21 18.44
C LYS A 181 -14.70 -27.55 18.13
N GLN A 182 -14.26 -27.76 16.90
CA GLN A 182 -13.55 -28.99 16.50
C GLN A 182 -12.27 -29.17 17.30
N LEU A 183 -11.45 -28.13 17.38
CA LEU A 183 -10.20 -28.11 18.11
C LEU A 183 -10.38 -28.21 19.64
N SER A 184 -11.60 -28.13 20.19
CA SER A 184 -11.83 -28.42 21.62
C SER A 184 -11.73 -29.92 21.95
N PHE A 185 -11.81 -30.79 20.94
CA PHE A 185 -11.78 -32.23 21.10
C PHE A 185 -10.40 -32.71 21.59
N VAL A 186 -10.42 -33.73 22.44
CA VAL A 186 -9.24 -34.46 22.90
C VAL A 186 -9.45 -35.94 22.57
N PRO A 187 -8.66 -36.52 21.65
CA PRO A 187 -8.80 -37.93 21.31
C PRO A 187 -8.58 -38.84 22.54
N LYS A 188 -9.37 -39.91 22.63
CA LYS A 188 -9.34 -40.81 23.79
C LYS A 188 -7.95 -41.43 23.97
N GLY A 189 -7.38 -41.29 25.17
CA GLY A 189 -6.06 -41.82 25.49
C GLY A 189 -4.90 -41.02 24.91
N LYS A 190 -5.15 -39.81 24.42
CA LYS A 190 -4.13 -38.87 23.93
C LYS A 190 -4.08 -37.62 24.80
N GLU A 191 -2.91 -37.03 24.89
CA GLU A 191 -2.70 -35.69 25.42
C GLU A 191 -2.67 -34.70 24.26
N VAL A 192 -3.19 -33.49 24.47
CA VAL A 192 -3.16 -32.43 23.44
C VAL A 192 -2.49 -31.21 24.04
N GLU A 193 -1.31 -30.87 23.51
CA GLU A 193 -0.51 -29.72 23.92
C GLU A 193 -0.60 -28.56 22.92
N LYS A 194 -1.06 -28.82 21.69
CA LYS A 194 -1.11 -27.83 20.62
C LYS A 194 -2.40 -27.91 19.80
N ARG A 195 -3.00 -26.76 19.47
CA ARG A 195 -4.24 -26.68 18.67
C ARG A 195 -4.09 -25.75 17.47
N ILE A 196 -4.06 -26.35 16.29
CA ILE A 196 -3.67 -25.65 15.05
C ILE A 196 -4.84 -25.62 14.07
N LEU A 197 -5.14 -24.44 13.55
CA LEU A 197 -6.00 -24.26 12.38
C LEU A 197 -5.13 -24.00 11.15
N LEU A 198 -5.18 -24.91 10.17
CA LEU A 198 -4.53 -24.74 8.88
C LEU A 198 -5.54 -24.21 7.86
N LEU A 199 -5.40 -22.95 7.48
CA LEU A 199 -6.18 -22.30 6.45
C LEU A 199 -5.54 -22.52 5.08
N VAL A 200 -6.24 -23.21 4.17
CA VAL A 200 -5.73 -23.54 2.84
C VAL A 200 -6.28 -22.56 1.81
N ASN A 201 -5.41 -21.81 1.13
CA ASN A 201 -5.85 -20.88 0.10
C ASN A 201 -6.35 -21.61 -1.14
N ARG A 202 -7.54 -21.25 -1.58
CA ARG A 202 -8.14 -21.69 -2.86
C ARG A 202 -8.48 -20.52 -3.78
N TYR A 203 -8.18 -19.27 -3.38
CA TYR A 203 -8.31 -18.11 -4.23
C TYR A 203 -7.03 -17.82 -5.00
N THR A 204 -7.18 -17.47 -6.28
CA THR A 204 -6.06 -17.01 -7.12
C THR A 204 -5.59 -15.59 -6.76
N PHE A 205 -6.41 -14.82 -6.05
CA PHE A 205 -6.13 -13.42 -5.69
C PHE A 205 -5.68 -13.23 -4.23
N ALA A 206 -5.85 -14.23 -3.36
CA ALA A 206 -5.47 -14.16 -1.94
C ALA A 206 -3.99 -14.51 -1.70
N ASN A 207 -3.11 -14.17 -2.65
CA ASN A 207 -1.68 -14.46 -2.57
C ASN A 207 -0.91 -13.45 -1.70
N ARG A 208 -1.56 -12.34 -1.31
CA ARG A 208 -0.99 -11.31 -0.45
C ARG A 208 -1.39 -11.57 1.00
N ILE A 209 -0.42 -11.90 1.84
CA ILE A 209 -0.63 -12.17 3.28
C ILE A 209 -1.32 -11.01 3.99
N SER A 210 -1.01 -9.77 3.62
CA SER A 210 -1.64 -8.57 4.16
C SER A 210 -3.17 -8.57 4.00
N GLU A 211 -3.69 -9.09 2.89
CA GLU A 211 -5.14 -9.17 2.65
C GLU A 211 -5.79 -10.26 3.52
N VAL A 212 -5.07 -11.36 3.76
CA VAL A 212 -5.55 -12.46 4.61
C VAL A 212 -5.59 -12.01 6.07
N ILE A 213 -4.55 -11.32 6.54
CA ILE A 213 -4.51 -10.75 7.89
C ILE A 213 -5.59 -9.68 8.06
N ARG A 214 -5.80 -8.81 7.06
CA ARG A 214 -6.89 -7.84 7.09
C ARG A 214 -8.27 -8.51 7.12
N GLY A 215 -8.44 -9.63 6.42
CA GLY A 215 -9.66 -10.44 6.51
C GLY A 215 -9.88 -11.05 7.90
N LEU A 216 -8.80 -11.50 8.56
CA LEU A 216 -8.83 -11.99 9.94
C LEU A 216 -9.09 -10.87 10.94
N SER A 217 -8.57 -9.66 10.72
CA SER A 217 -8.73 -8.54 11.64
C SER A 217 -10.17 -8.06 11.78
N TYR A 218 -11.02 -8.28 10.77
CA TYR A 218 -12.46 -8.06 10.87
C TYR A 218 -13.16 -9.00 11.87
N ALA A 219 -12.51 -10.11 12.26
CA ALA A 219 -12.96 -11.05 13.30
C ALA A 219 -12.06 -11.01 14.55
N TYR A 220 -11.35 -9.90 14.79
CA TYR A 220 -10.35 -9.79 15.86
C TYR A 220 -10.92 -10.14 17.23
N GLN A 221 -12.09 -9.59 17.58
CA GLN A 221 -12.70 -9.80 18.90
C GLN A 221 -13.14 -11.26 19.09
N GLU A 222 -13.69 -11.87 18.04
CA GLU A 222 -14.11 -13.26 18.04
C GLU A 222 -12.90 -14.19 18.19
N ILE A 223 -11.84 -13.97 17.40
CA ILE A 223 -10.61 -14.76 17.48
C ILE A 223 -9.99 -14.66 18.87
N LEU A 224 -9.93 -13.46 19.46
CA LEU A 224 -9.40 -13.25 20.80
C LEU A 224 -10.21 -14.00 21.87
N SER A 225 -11.51 -14.18 21.65
CA SER A 225 -12.41 -14.92 22.55
C SER A 225 -12.31 -16.45 22.42
N TYR A 226 -11.72 -16.96 21.34
CA TYR A 226 -11.66 -18.40 21.08
C TYR A 226 -10.63 -19.09 21.96
N SER A 227 -11.08 -20.06 22.76
CA SER A 227 -10.23 -20.73 23.74
C SER A 227 -9.34 -21.80 23.12
N ASN A 228 -9.73 -22.39 22.00
CA ASN A 228 -9.15 -23.64 21.48
C ASN A 228 -8.36 -23.45 20.17
N ILE A 229 -8.25 -22.23 19.63
CA ILE A 229 -7.37 -21.92 18.49
C ILE A 229 -6.11 -21.28 19.04
N GLU A 230 -5.00 -22.01 19.02
CA GLU A 230 -3.71 -21.50 19.51
C GLU A 230 -2.86 -20.92 18.39
N GLU A 231 -2.88 -21.55 17.22
CA GLU A 231 -2.19 -21.07 16.02
C GLU A 231 -3.13 -21.11 14.81
N VAL A 232 -2.99 -20.11 13.94
CA VAL A 232 -3.58 -20.12 12.60
C VAL A 232 -2.44 -20.02 11.59
N TRP A 233 -2.34 -21.04 10.75
CA TRP A 233 -1.39 -21.10 9.65
C TRP A 233 -2.10 -20.93 8.33
N PHE A 234 -1.44 -20.30 7.37
CA PHE A 234 -1.92 -20.15 6.00
C PHE A 234 -1.03 -20.94 5.06
N GLN A 235 -1.66 -21.81 4.28
CA GLN A 235 -1.00 -22.56 3.23
C GLN A 235 -1.40 -21.95 1.88
N ASN A 236 -0.43 -21.44 1.14
CA ASN A 236 -0.64 -20.93 -0.21
C ASN A 236 -0.08 -21.91 -1.24
N PRO A 237 -0.91 -22.46 -2.15
CA PRO A 237 -0.43 -23.34 -3.20
C PRO A 237 0.48 -22.58 -4.16
N THR A 238 1.53 -23.25 -4.64
CA THR A 238 2.43 -22.73 -5.67
C THR A 238 2.24 -23.49 -6.97
N GLU A 239 2.30 -22.83 -8.12
CA GLU A 239 2.06 -23.48 -9.43
C GLU A 239 3.06 -24.62 -9.73
N HIS A 240 4.31 -24.51 -9.24
CA HIS A 240 5.41 -25.41 -9.60
C HIS A 240 6.32 -25.83 -8.43
N GLY A 241 5.79 -25.95 -7.21
CA GLY A 241 6.60 -26.28 -6.04
C GLY A 241 5.80 -26.77 -4.83
N ALA A 242 6.52 -26.94 -3.71
CA ALA A 242 5.89 -27.16 -2.41
C ALA A 242 5.12 -25.90 -1.98
N PRO A 243 3.94 -26.05 -1.35
CA PRO A 243 3.17 -24.91 -0.89
C PRO A 243 3.97 -24.09 0.14
N THR A 244 3.68 -22.79 0.18
CA THR A 244 4.28 -21.91 1.18
C THR A 244 3.40 -21.84 2.43
N HIS A 245 4.04 -21.74 3.59
CA HIS A 245 3.39 -21.75 4.90
C HIS A 245 3.74 -20.48 5.67
N VAL A 246 2.71 -19.77 6.14
CA VAL A 246 2.87 -18.52 6.88
C VAL A 246 2.04 -18.57 8.15
N LEU A 247 2.66 -18.29 9.29
CA LEU A 247 1.96 -18.13 10.56
C LEU A 247 1.20 -16.80 10.53
N LEU A 248 -0.11 -16.86 10.66
CA LEU A 248 -0.96 -15.66 10.67
C LEU A 248 -1.29 -15.18 12.07
N TYR A 249 -1.29 -16.07 13.06
CA TYR A 249 -1.77 -15.75 14.39
C TYR A 249 -1.23 -16.76 15.41
N THR A 250 -0.88 -16.26 16.58
CA THR A 250 -0.87 -17.06 17.80
C THR A 250 -1.75 -16.41 18.86
N LYS A 251 -2.39 -17.23 19.68
CA LYS A 251 -3.22 -16.78 20.80
C LYS A 251 -2.42 -15.97 21.81
N GLU A 252 -1.22 -16.44 22.12
CA GLU A 252 -0.28 -15.75 23.01
C GLU A 252 0.05 -14.35 22.48
N PHE A 253 0.40 -14.22 21.20
CA PHE A 253 0.72 -12.92 20.59
C PHE A 253 -0.45 -11.93 20.71
N LEU A 254 -1.69 -12.31 20.34
CA LEU A 254 -2.82 -11.38 20.44
C LEU A 254 -3.16 -11.02 21.89
N GLN A 255 -3.07 -11.97 22.83
CA GLN A 255 -3.29 -11.68 24.25
C GLN A 255 -2.22 -10.73 24.80
N GLN A 256 -0.96 -10.92 24.42
CA GLN A 256 0.14 -10.04 24.76
C GLN A 256 -0.03 -8.64 24.14
N TYR A 257 -0.43 -8.57 22.87
CA TYR A 257 -0.73 -7.31 22.18
C TYR A 257 -1.88 -6.56 22.86
N ASP A 258 -2.99 -7.24 23.17
CA ASP A 258 -4.18 -6.63 23.78
C ASP A 258 -3.89 -6.08 25.18
N THR A 259 -3.03 -6.78 25.93
CA THR A 259 -2.57 -6.36 27.27
C THR A 259 -1.36 -5.43 27.26
N LYS A 260 -0.82 -5.07 26.08
CA LYS A 260 0.40 -4.25 25.90
C LYS A 260 1.66 -4.83 26.55
N ARG A 261 1.77 -6.16 26.62
CA ARG A 261 2.88 -6.91 27.24
C ARG A 261 3.49 -7.89 26.24
N LEU A 262 4.02 -7.35 25.14
CA LEU A 262 4.64 -8.13 24.07
C LEU A 262 6.04 -8.61 24.45
N ASP A 263 6.26 -9.91 24.31
CA ASP A 263 7.59 -10.51 24.45
C ASP A 263 8.43 -10.29 23.19
N LEU A 264 9.73 -10.08 23.40
CA LEU A 264 10.70 -9.77 22.36
C LEU A 264 11.22 -11.01 21.64
N THR A 265 10.30 -11.76 21.02
CA THR A 265 10.63 -12.93 20.19
C THR A 265 10.61 -12.57 18.70
N LYS A 266 11.33 -13.34 17.87
CA LYS A 266 11.32 -13.16 16.42
C LYS A 266 9.91 -13.36 15.84
N ILE A 267 9.20 -14.38 16.32
CA ILE A 267 7.83 -14.71 15.91
C ILE A 267 6.88 -13.54 16.24
N ASN A 268 6.97 -12.97 17.44
CA ASN A 268 6.13 -11.83 17.81
C ASN A 268 6.45 -10.59 16.97
N ALA A 269 7.72 -10.37 16.59
CA ALA A 269 8.09 -9.27 15.71
C ALA A 269 7.53 -9.46 14.29
N GLU A 270 7.62 -10.68 13.74
CA GLU A 270 7.06 -11.05 12.43
C GLU A 270 5.53 -10.86 12.42
N LEU A 271 4.83 -11.36 13.44
CA LEU A 271 3.39 -11.18 13.59
C LEU A 271 2.99 -9.72 13.82
N PHE A 272 3.75 -8.98 14.65
CA PHE A 272 3.50 -7.57 14.89
C PHE A 272 3.62 -6.75 13.61
N GLY A 273 4.64 -7.01 12.80
CA GLY A 273 4.80 -6.37 11.49
C GLY A 273 3.65 -6.72 10.55
N ALA A 274 3.32 -8.00 10.44
CA ALA A 274 2.27 -8.47 9.51
C ALA A 274 0.87 -7.94 9.87
N TRP A 275 0.58 -7.74 11.16
CA TRP A 275 -0.69 -7.19 11.64
C TRP A 275 -0.75 -5.65 11.73
N PHE A 276 0.38 -4.96 11.59
CA PHE A 276 0.51 -3.54 11.91
C PHE A 276 -0.56 -2.67 11.22
N SER A 277 -0.63 -2.74 9.90
CA SER A 277 -1.57 -1.95 9.09
C SER A 277 -3.03 -2.33 9.36
N SER A 278 -3.30 -3.61 9.63
CA SER A 278 -4.65 -4.09 9.93
C SER A 278 -5.11 -3.52 11.28
N PHE A 279 -4.28 -3.57 12.32
CA PHE A 279 -4.59 -2.95 13.61
C PHE A 279 -4.73 -1.44 13.54
N GLU A 280 -3.89 -0.75 12.76
CA GLU A 280 -3.96 0.69 12.60
C GLU A 280 -5.34 1.12 12.07
N SER A 281 -5.91 0.32 11.17
CA SER A 281 -7.21 0.57 10.55
C SER A 281 -8.42 0.38 11.48
N ILE A 282 -8.27 -0.31 12.62
CA ILE A 282 -9.38 -0.60 13.54
C ILE A 282 -9.80 0.64 14.33
N GLY A 283 -8.83 1.44 14.82
CA GLY A 283 -9.13 2.66 15.58
C GLY A 283 -8.02 3.13 16.50
N ASP A 284 -8.28 4.23 17.21
CA ASP A 284 -7.29 4.90 18.07
C ASP A 284 -6.80 4.01 19.22
N GLU A 285 -7.67 3.19 19.82
CA GLU A 285 -7.27 2.25 20.87
C GLU A 285 -6.18 1.27 20.39
N HIS A 286 -6.30 0.79 19.15
CA HIS A 286 -5.31 -0.09 18.54
C HIS A 286 -4.04 0.66 18.17
N LYS A 287 -4.13 1.92 17.73
CA LYS A 287 -2.95 2.77 17.52
C LYS A 287 -2.15 3.00 18.80
N GLU A 288 -2.81 3.14 19.96
CA GLU A 288 -2.15 3.17 21.27
C GLU A 288 -1.40 1.87 21.58
N LYS A 289 -2.02 0.72 21.31
CA LYS A 289 -1.40 -0.61 21.50
C LYS A 289 -0.22 -0.81 20.55
N LEU A 290 -0.36 -0.39 19.29
CA LEU A 290 0.72 -0.41 18.30
C LEU A 290 1.90 0.46 18.75
N PHE A 291 1.65 1.68 19.20
CA PHE A 291 2.72 2.55 19.67
C PHE A 291 3.46 1.94 20.87
N ALA A 292 2.74 1.39 21.85
CA ALA A 292 3.34 0.69 22.99
C ALA A 292 4.15 -0.56 22.58
N GLY A 293 3.65 -1.35 21.64
CA GLY A 293 4.36 -2.50 21.07
C GLY A 293 5.62 -2.08 20.33
N LEU A 294 5.54 -1.01 19.52
CA LEU A 294 6.68 -0.47 18.78
C LEU A 294 7.79 0.00 19.73
N ARG A 295 7.44 0.71 20.82
CA ARG A 295 8.41 1.08 21.87
C ARG A 295 9.08 -0.13 22.51
N THR A 296 8.33 -1.21 22.69
CA THR A 296 8.84 -2.46 23.28
C THR A 296 9.88 -3.08 22.34
N PHE A 297 9.55 -3.29 21.08
CA PHE A 297 10.45 -3.88 20.07
C PHE A 297 11.70 -3.03 19.78
N LEU A 298 11.59 -1.71 19.84
CA LEU A 298 12.68 -0.79 19.48
C LEU A 298 13.54 -0.31 20.66
N LYS A 299 13.31 -0.80 21.89
CA LYS A 299 13.99 -0.31 23.10
C LYS A 299 15.52 -0.20 23.00
N SER A 300 16.16 -1.09 22.22
CA SER A 300 17.61 -1.08 21.99
C SER A 300 17.99 -1.51 20.57
N LYS A 301 17.06 -1.40 19.62
CA LYS A 301 17.24 -1.88 18.24
C LYS A 301 16.71 -0.84 17.27
N LYS A 302 17.34 -0.74 16.10
CA LYS A 302 16.82 0.07 15.00
C LYS A 302 15.68 -0.67 14.29
N PRO A 303 14.71 0.03 13.68
CA PRO A 303 13.55 -0.59 13.04
C PRO A 303 13.89 -1.69 12.03
N HIS A 304 14.83 -1.43 11.12
CA HIS A 304 15.30 -2.40 10.11
C HIS A 304 16.05 -3.61 10.68
N GLN A 305 16.39 -3.64 11.97
CA GLN A 305 16.98 -4.80 12.64
C GLN A 305 15.93 -5.72 13.26
N VAL A 306 14.67 -5.26 13.31
CA VAL A 306 13.54 -6.00 13.89
C VAL A 306 12.52 -6.36 12.82
N PHE A 307 12.28 -5.43 11.88
CA PHE A 307 11.28 -5.56 10.84
C PHE A 307 11.97 -5.46 9.47
N ASP A 308 12.18 -6.60 8.81
CA ASP A 308 12.92 -6.67 7.54
C ASP A 308 12.14 -6.03 6.38
N ASP A 309 10.81 -6.16 6.39
CA ASP A 309 9.95 -5.61 5.36
C ASP A 309 9.85 -4.07 5.43
N LYS A 310 10.23 -3.40 4.35
CA LYS A 310 10.22 -1.93 4.28
C LYS A 310 8.80 -1.35 4.31
N LEU A 311 7.82 -2.03 3.71
CA LEU A 311 6.43 -1.55 3.67
C LEU A 311 5.84 -1.50 5.09
N THR A 312 6.14 -2.53 5.90
CA THR A 312 5.83 -2.55 7.33
C THR A 312 6.45 -1.35 8.06
N ARG A 313 7.73 -1.05 7.81
CA ARG A 313 8.41 0.11 8.44
C ARG A 313 7.86 1.45 7.96
N GLU A 314 7.40 1.56 6.72
CA GLU A 314 6.75 2.75 6.19
C GLU A 314 5.46 3.08 6.94
N GLU A 315 4.59 2.08 7.17
CA GLU A 315 3.37 2.25 7.95
C GLU A 315 3.70 2.58 9.43
N MET A 316 4.74 1.97 9.99
CA MET A 316 5.22 2.34 11.34
C MET A 316 5.68 3.80 11.43
N ALA A 317 6.39 4.30 10.43
CA ALA A 317 6.78 5.71 10.38
C ALA A 317 5.56 6.63 10.24
N ARG A 318 4.55 6.22 9.47
CA ARG A 318 3.30 6.96 9.26
C ARG A 318 2.48 7.13 10.54
N LEU A 319 2.60 6.22 11.51
CA LEU A 319 2.00 6.36 12.84
C LEU A 319 2.38 7.70 13.51
N GLY A 320 3.53 8.30 13.13
CA GLY A 320 3.93 9.63 13.55
C GLY A 320 2.92 10.74 13.23
N LEU A 321 2.18 10.64 12.12
CA LEU A 321 1.13 11.61 11.77
C LEU A 321 -0.01 11.58 12.78
N TRP A 322 -0.44 10.37 13.18
CA TRP A 322 -1.47 10.22 14.20
C TRP A 322 -1.01 10.76 15.56
N LEU A 323 0.25 10.54 15.96
CA LEU A 323 0.79 11.12 17.19
C LEU A 323 0.73 12.65 17.18
N VAL A 324 1.03 13.28 16.04
CA VAL A 324 0.90 14.74 15.87
C VAL A 324 -0.55 15.18 15.97
N ASP A 325 -1.49 14.47 15.32
CA ASP A 325 -2.92 14.79 15.37
C ASP A 325 -3.49 14.70 16.81
N LYS A 326 -2.87 13.89 17.67
CA LYS A 326 -3.17 13.79 19.11
C LYS A 326 -2.36 14.76 19.97
N GLU A 327 -1.58 15.66 19.36
CA GLU A 327 -0.69 16.62 20.03
C GLU A 327 0.40 15.99 20.92
N ARG A 328 0.76 14.74 20.64
CA ARG A 328 1.76 13.94 21.39
C ARG A 328 3.17 14.15 20.84
N PHE A 329 3.61 15.40 20.79
CA PHE A 329 4.83 15.81 20.07
C PHE A 329 6.13 15.17 20.57
N ASP A 330 6.29 14.97 21.88
CA ASP A 330 7.48 14.29 22.45
C ASP A 330 7.61 12.84 21.97
N GLU A 331 6.48 12.18 21.73
CA GLU A 331 6.45 10.81 21.23
C GLU A 331 6.60 10.76 19.72
N THR A 332 6.10 11.75 18.99
CA THR A 332 6.44 11.96 17.57
C THR A 332 7.95 12.11 17.40
N VAL A 333 8.57 12.93 18.26
CA VAL A 333 10.03 13.12 18.31
C VAL A 333 10.74 11.79 18.57
N TRP A 334 10.30 11.02 19.58
CA TRP A 334 10.85 9.69 19.86
C TRP A 334 10.78 8.78 18.63
N LEU A 335 9.65 8.78 17.91
CA LEU A 335 9.45 7.97 16.71
C LEU A 335 10.40 8.39 15.59
N ILE A 336 10.56 9.69 15.33
CA ILE A 336 11.52 10.17 14.33
C ILE A 336 12.94 9.74 14.71
N ASP A 337 13.34 9.88 15.97
CA ASP A 337 14.66 9.45 16.45
C ASP A 337 14.95 7.96 16.18
N GLN A 338 13.91 7.10 16.21
CA GLN A 338 14.09 5.67 15.89
C GLN A 338 14.29 5.41 14.40
N PHE A 339 13.56 6.13 13.54
CA PHE A 339 13.47 5.83 12.10
C PHE A 339 14.33 6.74 11.22
N ILE A 340 14.89 7.84 11.73
CA ILE A 340 15.64 8.83 10.91
C ILE A 340 16.84 8.22 10.18
N ASP A 341 17.41 7.15 10.74
CA ASP A 341 18.54 6.38 10.17
C ASP A 341 18.08 5.11 9.42
N ASP A 342 16.79 4.89 9.20
CA ASP A 342 16.31 3.72 8.47
C ASP A 342 16.92 3.68 7.06
N PRO A 343 17.37 2.52 6.55
CA PRO A 343 18.02 2.45 5.24
C PRO A 343 17.10 2.74 4.06
N ASP A 344 15.78 2.90 4.24
CA ASP A 344 14.84 3.11 3.14
C ASP A 344 14.48 4.61 2.89
N PRO A 345 14.66 5.16 1.68
CA PRO A 345 15.16 4.48 0.49
C PRO A 345 16.65 4.20 0.56
N VAL A 346 17.06 3.08 -0.01
CA VAL A 346 18.46 2.66 -0.09
C VAL A 346 19.32 3.69 -0.81
N GLU A 347 20.61 3.69 -0.50
CA GLU A 347 21.57 4.51 -1.24
C GLU A 347 21.56 4.11 -2.72
N PRO A 348 21.72 5.07 -3.66
CA PRO A 348 21.55 4.82 -5.09
C PRO A 348 22.43 3.69 -5.62
N GLU A 349 23.66 3.57 -5.10
CA GLU A 349 24.63 2.55 -5.53
C GLU A 349 24.27 1.12 -5.08
N HIS A 350 23.28 0.98 -4.19
CA HIS A 350 22.80 -0.30 -3.65
C HIS A 350 21.37 -0.64 -4.07
N TYR A 351 20.82 0.08 -5.06
CA TYR A 351 19.47 -0.19 -5.54
C TYR A 351 19.43 -1.41 -6.48
N GLU A 352 18.75 -2.48 -6.06
CA GLU A 352 18.56 -3.72 -6.84
C GLU A 352 17.08 -4.00 -7.19
N GLY A 353 16.20 -3.02 -6.95
CA GLY A 353 14.75 -3.17 -7.11
C GLY A 353 14.23 -2.93 -8.53
N ASP A 354 12.91 -2.85 -8.64
CA ASP A 354 12.21 -2.49 -9.87
C ASP A 354 12.59 -1.06 -10.33
N PRO A 355 13.08 -0.86 -11.57
CA PRO A 355 13.37 0.48 -12.11
C PRO A 355 12.21 1.48 -11.94
N GLU A 356 10.95 1.03 -11.97
CA GLU A 356 9.79 1.90 -11.76
C GLU A 356 9.69 2.46 -10.33
N SER A 357 10.32 1.79 -9.37
CA SER A 357 10.43 2.21 -7.98
C SER A 357 11.79 2.88 -7.68
N ASN A 358 12.64 3.10 -8.68
CA ASN A 358 13.91 3.82 -8.52
C ASN A 358 13.68 5.34 -8.62
N TYR A 359 13.20 5.92 -7.52
CA TYR A 359 12.89 7.35 -7.48
C TYR A 359 14.11 8.26 -7.66
N HIS A 360 15.32 7.76 -7.38
CA HIS A 360 16.54 8.53 -7.61
C HIS A 360 16.74 8.83 -9.10
N GLU A 361 16.69 7.78 -9.92
CA GLU A 361 16.86 7.88 -11.37
C GLU A 361 15.71 8.65 -12.02
N LYS A 362 14.48 8.48 -11.52
CA LYS A 362 13.33 9.27 -11.98
C LYS A 362 13.55 10.78 -11.79
N ILE A 363 14.10 11.19 -10.65
CA ILE A 363 14.42 12.61 -10.41
C ILE A 363 15.55 13.09 -11.32
N ILE A 364 16.56 12.26 -11.60
CA ILE A 364 17.62 12.58 -12.57
C ILE A 364 17.03 12.79 -13.97
N ALA A 365 16.07 11.95 -14.36
CA ALA A 365 15.34 12.04 -15.63
C ALA A 365 14.36 13.22 -15.70
N GLY A 366 14.14 13.95 -14.60
CA GLY A 366 13.23 15.09 -14.52
C GLY A 366 11.78 14.74 -14.16
N GLU A 367 11.50 13.49 -13.80
CA GLU A 367 10.19 13.05 -13.34
C GLU A 367 9.98 13.40 -11.85
N ASP A 368 8.81 13.92 -11.50
CA ASP A 368 8.44 14.21 -10.10
C ASP A 368 7.65 13.04 -9.49
N PRO A 369 8.26 12.23 -8.59
CA PRO A 369 7.56 11.15 -7.92
C PRO A 369 6.57 11.71 -6.88
N HIS A 370 5.28 11.70 -7.22
CA HIS A 370 4.19 12.15 -6.35
C HIS A 370 3.78 11.14 -5.26
N ILE A 371 4.41 9.95 -5.23
CA ILE A 371 4.07 8.87 -4.30
C ILE A 371 5.03 8.89 -3.10
N ILE A 372 4.49 8.65 -1.90
CA ILE A 372 5.23 8.55 -0.63
C ILE A 372 5.27 7.08 -0.18
N THR A 373 6.30 6.37 -0.62
CA THR A 373 6.46 4.91 -0.49
C THR A 373 7.87 4.57 -0.01
N THR A 374 8.38 5.38 0.91
CA THR A 374 9.63 5.09 1.62
C THR A 374 9.55 5.56 3.07
N VAL A 375 10.35 4.95 3.94
CA VAL A 375 10.38 5.27 5.38
C VAL A 375 10.77 6.73 5.59
N ARG A 376 11.91 7.16 5.05
CA ARG A 376 12.37 8.56 5.14
C ARG A 376 11.42 9.54 4.44
N GLY A 377 10.73 9.09 3.39
CA GLY A 377 9.66 9.86 2.74
C GLY A 377 8.52 10.16 3.71
N ASN A 378 7.96 9.13 4.36
CA ASN A 378 6.91 9.31 5.37
C ASN A 378 7.41 10.17 6.55
N LEU A 379 8.66 9.99 7.00
CA LEU A 379 9.23 10.84 8.06
C LEU A 379 9.27 12.32 7.70
N ALA A 380 9.62 12.69 6.47
CA ALA A 380 9.63 14.10 6.05
C ALA A 380 8.24 14.73 6.25
N TRP A 381 7.18 13.98 5.97
CA TRP A 381 5.80 14.42 6.17
C TRP A 381 5.39 14.52 7.64
N VAL A 382 5.93 13.67 8.52
CA VAL A 382 5.77 13.80 9.97
C VAL A 382 6.52 15.02 10.50
N ILE A 383 7.77 15.22 10.08
CA ILE A 383 8.62 16.36 10.46
C ILE A 383 7.98 17.69 10.05
N GLN A 384 7.31 17.74 8.89
CA GLN A 384 6.60 18.94 8.44
C GLN A 384 5.59 19.41 9.49
N LYS A 385 4.92 18.46 10.18
CA LYS A 385 3.92 18.78 11.18
C LYS A 385 4.54 19.27 12.48
N LEU A 386 5.75 18.82 12.81
CA LEU A 386 6.54 19.40 13.91
C LEU A 386 6.92 20.85 13.63
N ALA A 387 7.28 21.19 12.38
CA ALA A 387 7.63 22.56 11.98
C ALA A 387 6.47 23.57 12.17
N LEU A 388 5.22 23.10 12.29
CA LEU A 388 4.05 23.93 12.59
C LEU A 388 4.00 24.41 14.05
N ARG A 389 4.84 23.85 14.93
CA ARG A 389 4.87 24.18 16.36
C ARG A 389 6.16 24.92 16.70
N LYS A 390 6.02 26.15 17.22
CA LYS A 390 7.15 27.02 17.57
C LYS A 390 8.20 26.35 18.45
N ASN A 391 7.78 25.59 19.46
CA ASN A 391 8.69 24.91 20.38
C ASN A 391 9.47 23.74 19.75
N TYR A 392 9.05 23.25 18.59
CA TYR A 392 9.65 22.10 17.90
C TYR A 392 10.32 22.47 16.58
N ILE A 393 10.25 23.74 16.14
CA ILE A 393 10.77 24.15 14.82
C ILE A 393 12.28 23.95 14.66
N ILE A 394 13.06 24.17 15.72
CA ILE A 394 14.52 23.90 15.72
C ILE A 394 14.77 22.40 15.55
N LYS A 395 14.04 21.57 16.30
CA LYS A 395 14.18 20.11 16.20
C LYS A 395 13.72 19.58 14.83
N ALA A 396 12.68 20.18 14.25
CA ALA A 396 12.26 19.90 12.89
C ALA A 396 13.36 20.25 11.88
N LEU A 397 14.03 21.40 12.04
CA LEU A 397 15.18 21.78 11.21
C LEU A 397 16.33 20.77 11.33
N ASP A 398 16.66 20.30 12.52
CA ASP A 398 17.71 19.28 12.72
C ASP A 398 17.40 17.97 11.99
N TYR A 399 16.17 17.49 12.07
CA TYR A 399 15.74 16.30 11.33
C TYR A 399 15.74 16.53 9.81
N THR A 400 15.28 17.70 9.35
CA THR A 400 15.35 18.08 7.95
C THR A 400 16.80 18.10 7.45
N LYS A 401 17.73 18.72 8.20
CA LYS A 401 19.18 18.71 7.91
C LYS A 401 19.71 17.28 7.80
N THR A 402 19.24 16.37 8.66
CA THR A 402 19.63 14.96 8.63
C THR A 402 19.16 14.27 7.35
N LEU A 403 17.88 14.43 6.98
CA LEU A 403 17.34 13.87 5.74
C LEU A 403 18.05 14.41 4.48
N LEU A 404 18.45 15.69 4.50
CA LEU A 404 19.16 16.33 3.40
C LEU A 404 20.59 15.82 3.19
N ARG A 405 21.18 15.10 4.16
CA ARG A 405 22.55 14.55 4.03
C ARG A 405 22.61 13.27 3.20
N TYR A 406 21.51 12.52 3.10
CA TYR A 406 21.47 11.27 2.33
C TYR A 406 21.72 11.50 0.84
N LYS A 407 22.47 10.62 0.16
CA LYS A 407 22.80 10.82 -1.26
C LYS A 407 21.57 10.67 -2.15
N ASN A 408 20.61 9.85 -1.73
CA ASN A 408 19.40 9.60 -2.49
C ASN A 408 18.59 10.91 -2.70
N LEU A 409 18.48 11.34 -3.96
CA LEU A 409 17.71 12.54 -4.37
C LEU A 409 16.25 12.51 -3.94
N TYR A 410 15.63 11.33 -3.81
CA TYR A 410 14.26 11.24 -3.31
C TYR A 410 14.16 11.67 -1.85
N ALA A 411 15.12 11.25 -1.01
CA ALA A 411 15.17 11.70 0.38
C ALA A 411 15.34 13.23 0.47
N LYS A 412 16.18 13.82 -0.39
CA LYS A 412 16.33 15.28 -0.47
C LYS A 412 15.04 15.97 -0.94
N LEU A 413 14.42 15.45 -1.99
CA LEU A 413 13.16 15.98 -2.53
C LEU A 413 12.04 15.98 -1.48
N GLN A 414 11.93 14.91 -0.69
CA GLN A 414 10.95 14.84 0.40
C GLN A 414 11.33 15.74 1.57
N ALA A 415 12.61 15.87 1.91
CA ALA A 415 13.07 16.77 2.96
C ALA A 415 12.83 18.26 2.68
N ILE A 416 12.57 18.65 1.43
CA ILE A 416 12.13 20.02 1.10
C ILE A 416 10.72 20.29 1.65
N ILE A 417 9.87 19.27 1.84
CA ILE A 417 8.51 19.44 2.39
C ILE A 417 8.53 20.12 3.77
N PRO A 418 9.23 19.58 4.80
CA PRO A 418 9.37 20.30 6.06
C PRO A 418 10.13 21.62 5.91
N LEU A 419 11.07 21.75 4.96
CA LEU A 419 11.79 23.00 4.71
C LEU A 419 10.85 24.14 4.25
N ILE A 420 9.82 23.84 3.46
CA ILE A 420 8.78 24.80 3.06
C ILE A 420 8.04 25.32 4.30
N GLU A 421 7.64 24.41 5.20
CA GLU A 421 6.92 24.79 6.43
C GLU A 421 7.79 25.60 7.40
N ILE A 422 9.08 25.28 7.46
CA ILE A 422 10.08 26.06 8.22
C ILE A 422 10.25 27.45 7.58
N ALA A 423 10.35 27.56 6.26
CA ALA A 423 10.51 28.83 5.55
C ALA A 423 9.35 29.80 5.78
N ALA A 424 8.12 29.27 5.77
CA ALA A 424 6.91 30.01 6.09
C ALA A 424 6.92 30.60 7.52
N ARG A 425 7.72 30.01 8.42
CA ARG A 425 7.82 30.36 9.84
C ARG A 425 9.24 30.77 10.24
N ARG A 426 10.10 31.13 9.29
CA ARG A 426 11.54 31.39 9.53
C ARG A 426 11.81 32.46 10.60
N GLN A 427 10.89 33.40 10.78
CA GLN A 427 10.95 34.42 11.84
C GLN A 427 10.98 33.79 13.24
N TRP A 428 10.33 32.64 13.45
CA TRP A 428 10.44 31.92 14.72
C TRP A 428 11.86 31.41 14.97
N LEU A 429 12.59 30.97 13.93
CA LEU A 429 13.99 30.59 14.09
C LEU A 429 14.84 31.79 14.50
N GLU A 430 14.65 32.93 13.85
CA GLU A 430 15.37 34.17 14.18
C GLU A 430 15.10 34.63 15.62
N GLU A 431 13.85 34.57 16.07
CA GLU A 431 13.45 34.91 17.45
C GLU A 431 14.01 33.94 18.50
N LEU A 432 13.99 32.63 18.22
CA LEU A 432 14.41 31.60 19.17
C LEU A 432 15.93 31.45 19.23
N ASN A 433 16.58 31.40 18.07
CA ASN A 433 18.02 31.27 17.94
C ASN A 433 18.50 31.78 16.57
N PRO A 434 19.06 33.00 16.48
CA PRO A 434 19.57 33.57 15.23
C PRO A 434 20.59 32.69 14.48
N GLN A 435 21.34 31.85 15.20
CA GLN A 435 22.27 30.92 14.59
C GLN A 435 21.55 29.80 13.81
N GLU A 436 20.41 29.32 14.30
CA GLU A 436 19.59 28.32 13.58
C GLU A 436 18.96 28.92 12.33
N TYR A 437 18.56 30.19 12.38
CA TYR A 437 18.10 30.89 11.17
C TYR A 437 19.22 30.94 10.11
N LYS A 438 20.45 31.26 10.52
CA LYS A 438 21.60 31.27 9.61
C LYS A 438 21.87 29.88 9.03
N GLU A 439 21.83 28.84 9.85
CA GLU A 439 22.00 27.46 9.36
C GLU A 439 20.89 27.05 8.38
N PHE A 440 19.64 27.39 8.68
CA PHE A 440 18.52 27.19 7.76
C PHE A 440 18.72 27.90 6.43
N HIS A 441 19.15 29.16 6.47
CA HIS A 441 19.49 29.94 5.28
C HIS A 441 20.59 29.25 4.46
N ASP A 442 21.72 28.90 5.10
CA ASP A 442 22.87 28.27 4.45
C ASP A 442 22.48 26.92 3.80
N VAL A 443 21.72 26.09 4.51
CA VAL A 443 21.21 24.80 3.99
C VAL A 443 20.28 24.99 2.80
N THR A 444 19.41 26.00 2.83
CA THR A 444 18.48 26.30 1.73
C THR A 444 19.23 26.74 0.47
N PHE A 445 20.24 27.60 0.61
CA PHE A 445 21.07 28.03 -0.51
C PHE A 445 22.03 26.95 -1.00
N ASP A 446 22.52 26.08 -0.13
CA ASP A 446 23.30 24.90 -0.56
C ASP A 446 22.45 23.98 -1.45
N LEU A 447 21.20 23.73 -1.08
CA LEU A 447 20.27 22.94 -1.92
C LEU A 447 20.03 23.58 -3.28
N LEU A 448 19.80 24.90 -3.30
CA LEU A 448 19.64 25.66 -4.53
C LEU A 448 20.86 25.51 -5.45
N ARG A 449 22.07 25.68 -4.90
CA ARG A 449 23.32 25.64 -5.67
C ARG A 449 23.62 24.25 -6.23
N ASN A 450 23.41 23.21 -5.43
CA ASN A 450 23.88 21.87 -5.74
C ASN A 450 22.83 21.00 -6.44
N TYR A 451 21.54 21.26 -6.20
CA TYR A 451 20.46 20.35 -6.59
C TYR A 451 19.33 21.00 -7.41
N ALA A 452 19.25 22.33 -7.54
CA ALA A 452 18.24 22.96 -8.40
C ALA A 452 18.41 22.65 -9.90
N LYS A 453 19.49 22.00 -10.33
CA LYS A 453 19.62 21.46 -11.69
C LYS A 453 18.61 20.34 -12.00
N TYR A 454 18.03 19.72 -10.98
CA TYR A 454 17.01 18.69 -11.14
C TYR A 454 15.61 19.34 -11.09
N PRO A 455 14.80 19.31 -12.17
CA PRO A 455 13.53 20.03 -12.23
C PRO A 455 12.55 19.75 -11.08
N PRO A 456 12.37 18.50 -10.59
CA PRO A 456 11.49 18.23 -9.44
C PRO A 456 11.96 18.94 -8.16
N ILE A 457 13.27 19.01 -7.93
CA ILE A 457 13.86 19.70 -6.78
C ILE A 457 13.71 21.21 -6.93
N ALA A 458 14.02 21.75 -8.12
CA ALA A 458 13.86 23.18 -8.41
C ALA A 458 12.41 23.63 -8.16
N LYS A 459 11.45 22.87 -8.69
CA LYS A 459 10.01 23.10 -8.49
C LYS A 459 9.66 23.20 -7.01
N ARG A 460 10.11 22.28 -6.16
CA ARG A 460 9.84 22.36 -4.70
C ARG A 460 10.59 23.49 -4.01
N LEU A 461 11.83 23.78 -4.41
CA LEU A 461 12.60 24.90 -3.86
C LEU A 461 11.94 26.24 -4.15
N THR A 462 11.26 26.41 -5.27
CA THR A 462 10.43 27.59 -5.54
C THR A 462 9.48 27.90 -4.39
N HIS A 463 8.82 26.87 -3.82
CA HIS A 463 7.90 27.04 -2.69
C HIS A 463 8.60 27.45 -1.39
N VAL A 464 9.86 27.05 -1.19
CA VAL A 464 10.68 27.54 -0.08
C VAL A 464 10.95 29.03 -0.27
N PHE A 465 11.38 29.44 -1.47
CA PHE A 465 11.76 30.81 -1.78
C PHE A 465 10.58 31.78 -1.88
N TYR A 466 9.34 31.32 -2.07
CA TYR A 466 8.15 32.18 -1.93
C TYR A 466 8.09 32.90 -0.58
N TYR A 467 8.63 32.27 0.45
CA TYR A 467 8.65 32.86 1.78
C TYR A 467 9.82 33.82 1.96
N PHE A 468 10.93 33.67 1.23
CA PHE A 468 12.11 34.55 1.29
C PHE A 468 11.87 35.88 0.57
N GLN A 469 11.00 36.69 1.12
CA GLN A 469 10.65 37.99 0.56
C GLN A 469 11.72 39.07 0.80
N ASP A 470 12.66 38.82 1.71
CA ASP A 470 13.66 39.75 2.23
C ASP A 470 15.04 39.63 1.57
N LEU A 471 15.21 38.80 0.53
CA LEU A 471 16.50 38.59 -0.14
C LEU A 471 17.16 39.87 -0.68
N THR A 472 18.49 39.87 -0.66
CA THR A 472 19.33 40.87 -1.34
C THR A 472 19.25 40.71 -2.87
N THR A 473 19.77 41.69 -3.63
CA THR A 473 19.79 41.56 -5.10
C THR A 473 20.60 40.39 -5.60
N GLU A 474 21.75 40.10 -5.01
CA GLU A 474 22.59 38.99 -5.47
C GLU A 474 21.94 37.64 -5.16
N GLU A 475 21.35 37.49 -3.97
CA GLU A 475 20.61 36.29 -3.59
C GLU A 475 19.37 36.09 -4.47
N ALA A 476 18.58 37.14 -4.70
CA ALA A 476 17.42 37.06 -5.57
C ALA A 476 17.82 36.71 -7.01
N LEU A 477 18.90 37.28 -7.55
CA LEU A 477 19.42 36.91 -8.87
C LEU A 477 19.88 35.45 -8.91
N GLU A 478 20.58 34.98 -7.88
CA GLU A 478 20.97 33.58 -7.76
C GLU A 478 19.75 32.64 -7.76
N VAL A 479 18.73 32.96 -6.96
CA VAL A 479 17.47 32.19 -6.90
C VAL A 479 16.79 32.16 -8.27
N LEU A 480 16.57 33.30 -8.90
CA LEU A 480 15.90 33.38 -10.20
C LEU A 480 16.68 32.62 -11.28
N GLU A 481 18.00 32.80 -11.32
CA GLU A 481 18.85 32.13 -12.32
C GLU A 481 18.84 30.60 -12.19
N ARG A 482 18.79 30.09 -10.96
CA ARG A 482 18.78 28.64 -10.69
C ARG A 482 17.40 28.01 -10.86
N LEU A 483 16.33 28.76 -10.59
CA LEU A 483 14.95 28.26 -10.65
C LEU A 483 14.24 28.54 -11.98
N LYS A 484 14.85 29.27 -12.91
CA LYS A 484 14.25 29.54 -14.24
C LYS A 484 13.91 28.29 -15.08
N ILE A 485 14.38 27.12 -14.69
CA ILE A 485 14.10 25.85 -15.36
C ILE A 485 12.69 25.30 -15.06
N THR A 486 11.96 25.91 -14.13
CA THR A 486 10.60 25.54 -13.72
C THR A 486 9.67 26.72 -13.90
N ASP A 487 8.50 26.48 -14.49
CA ASP A 487 7.46 27.48 -14.70
C ASP A 487 6.75 27.87 -13.40
N GLU A 488 6.82 27.02 -12.37
CA GLU A 488 6.40 27.38 -11.01
C GLU A 488 7.20 28.59 -10.48
N SER A 489 8.41 28.88 -10.96
CA SER A 489 9.18 30.04 -10.48
C SER A 489 8.61 31.41 -10.91
N ALA A 490 7.62 31.45 -11.80
CA ALA A 490 7.05 32.70 -12.34
C ALA A 490 6.66 33.75 -11.27
N PRO A 491 6.02 33.40 -10.14
CA PRO A 491 5.68 34.37 -9.11
C PRO A 491 6.92 35.02 -8.46
N LEU A 492 8.06 34.31 -8.38
CA LEU A 492 9.32 34.86 -7.87
C LEU A 492 9.87 35.94 -8.82
N PHE A 493 9.87 35.67 -10.13
CA PHE A 493 10.30 36.63 -11.15
C PHE A 493 9.47 37.91 -11.10
N ILE A 494 8.15 37.77 -10.98
CA ILE A 494 7.23 38.89 -10.87
C ILE A 494 7.44 39.64 -9.55
N TYR A 495 7.53 38.93 -8.42
CA TYR A 495 7.70 39.54 -7.11
C TYR A 495 8.99 40.36 -7.04
N PHE A 496 10.13 39.77 -7.37
CA PHE A 496 11.43 40.44 -7.28
C PHE A 496 11.63 41.51 -8.38
N GLY A 497 11.08 41.29 -9.58
CA GLY A 497 11.19 42.25 -10.69
C GLY A 497 10.29 43.48 -10.54
N ILE A 498 9.14 43.37 -9.85
CA ILE A 498 8.12 44.43 -9.82
C ILE A 498 7.75 44.87 -8.41
N PHE A 499 7.45 43.93 -7.52
CA PHE A 499 6.79 44.22 -6.25
C PHE A 499 7.75 44.46 -5.09
N ARG A 500 8.87 43.74 -5.00
CA ARG A 500 9.81 43.80 -3.87
C ARG A 500 10.32 45.19 -3.56
N GLN A 501 10.52 46.05 -4.57
CA GLN A 501 10.91 47.46 -4.39
C GLN A 501 9.93 48.28 -3.53
N ARG A 502 8.68 47.81 -3.40
CA ARG A 502 7.63 48.44 -2.60
C ARG A 502 7.60 47.94 -1.16
N HIS A 503 8.18 46.77 -0.89
CA HIS A 503 8.20 46.12 0.42
C HIS A 503 9.51 46.40 1.18
N TYR A 504 9.47 46.30 2.51
CA TYR A 504 10.63 46.51 3.41
C TYR A 504 11.33 47.88 3.33
N LYS A 505 10.61 48.92 2.90
CA LYS A 505 11.14 50.30 2.76
C LYS A 505 11.62 50.95 4.06
N ASN A 506 11.20 50.44 5.22
CA ASN A 506 11.40 51.07 6.53
C ASN A 506 12.27 50.24 7.50
N GLN A 507 12.94 49.19 7.03
CA GLN A 507 13.92 48.48 7.87
C GLN A 507 15.25 49.23 7.84
N ASP A 508 15.65 49.76 8.99
CA ASP A 508 16.89 50.52 9.15
C ASP A 508 18.12 49.65 8.86
N GLY A 509 18.94 50.10 7.90
CA GLY A 509 20.37 49.77 7.82
C GLY A 509 20.81 48.67 6.86
N ARG A 510 20.11 47.53 6.72
CA ARG A 510 20.60 46.39 5.91
C ARG A 510 19.90 46.24 4.55
N ASP A 511 18.58 46.33 4.50
CA ASP A 511 17.80 45.99 3.30
C ASP A 511 17.78 47.07 2.22
N LYS A 512 17.75 48.34 2.63
CA LYS A 512 17.57 49.47 1.70
C LYS A 512 18.78 49.73 0.80
N LYS A 513 19.98 49.27 1.19
CA LYS A 513 21.23 49.42 0.42
C LYS A 513 21.57 48.21 -0.45
N CYS A 514 20.96 47.05 -0.20
CA CYS A 514 21.33 45.79 -0.83
C CYS A 514 20.34 45.30 -1.90
N PHE A 515 19.30 46.08 -2.22
CA PHE A 515 18.30 45.75 -3.24
C PHE A 515 18.22 46.79 -4.38
N ASP A 516 18.77 46.47 -5.55
CA ASP A 516 18.62 47.19 -6.82
C ASP A 516 17.51 46.57 -7.70
N PRO A 517 16.33 47.20 -7.79
CA PRO A 517 15.22 46.70 -8.58
C PRO A 517 15.48 46.74 -10.10
N LYS A 518 16.43 47.55 -10.58
CA LYS A 518 16.68 47.66 -12.03
C LYS A 518 17.24 46.37 -12.61
N ARG A 519 18.15 45.71 -11.88
CA ARG A 519 18.76 44.45 -12.31
C ARG A 519 17.75 43.32 -12.40
N LEU A 520 16.89 43.18 -11.39
CA LEU A 520 15.86 42.14 -11.33
C LEU A 520 14.73 42.39 -12.34
N LYS A 521 14.34 43.65 -12.55
CA LYS A 521 13.41 44.02 -13.63
C LYS A 521 13.97 43.66 -15.00
N LYS A 522 15.26 43.96 -15.24
CA LYS A 522 15.93 43.59 -16.50
C LYS A 522 15.92 42.08 -16.71
N ASN A 523 16.20 41.31 -15.67
CA ASN A 523 16.17 39.83 -15.74
C ASN A 523 14.76 39.32 -16.10
N LEU A 524 13.70 39.83 -15.48
CA LEU A 524 12.31 39.52 -15.85
C LEU A 524 12.02 39.87 -17.32
N GLU A 525 12.43 41.06 -17.78
CA GLU A 525 12.26 41.46 -19.18
C GLU A 525 13.04 40.56 -20.15
N GLU A 526 14.24 40.13 -19.78
CA GLU A 526 15.06 39.20 -20.57
C GLU A 526 14.35 37.85 -20.71
N ILE A 527 13.80 37.28 -19.64
CA ILE A 527 13.01 36.03 -19.71
C ILE A 527 11.78 36.18 -20.60
N ILE A 528 11.04 37.28 -20.48
CA ILE A 528 9.84 37.53 -21.31
C ILE A 528 10.20 37.64 -22.80
N LYS A 529 11.31 38.33 -23.12
CA LYS A 529 11.76 38.59 -24.50
C LYS A 529 12.58 37.44 -25.10
N ASN A 530 13.05 36.50 -24.29
CA ASN A 530 13.87 35.39 -24.76
C ASN A 530 13.01 34.41 -25.57
N ASN A 531 13.41 34.14 -26.81
CA ASN A 531 12.68 33.25 -27.74
C ASN A 531 13.14 31.80 -27.67
N ASP A 532 14.03 31.44 -26.75
CA ASP A 532 14.46 30.06 -26.54
C ASP A 532 13.30 29.21 -26.00
N ASP A 533 13.09 28.06 -26.66
CA ASP A 533 12.01 27.13 -26.36
C ASP A 533 12.06 26.61 -24.93
N GLN A 534 13.24 26.55 -24.31
CA GLN A 534 13.39 26.11 -22.91
C GLN A 534 12.66 27.01 -21.91
N TYR A 535 12.38 28.28 -22.25
CA TYR A 535 11.66 29.22 -21.38
C TYR A 535 10.18 29.37 -21.73
N THR A 536 9.66 28.61 -22.70
CA THR A 536 8.28 28.76 -23.17
C THR A 536 7.25 28.56 -22.05
N ASN A 537 7.42 27.53 -21.21
CA ASN A 537 6.50 27.28 -20.09
C ASN A 537 6.56 28.40 -19.04
N LEU A 538 7.77 28.84 -18.67
CA LEU A 538 7.96 29.94 -17.72
C LEU A 538 7.37 31.26 -18.23
N ARG A 539 7.58 31.60 -19.51
CA ARG A 539 6.97 32.78 -20.15
C ARG A 539 5.44 32.71 -20.12
N GLY A 540 4.87 31.54 -20.46
CA GLY A 540 3.43 31.30 -20.39
C GLY A 540 2.88 31.48 -18.97
N SER A 541 3.56 30.92 -17.98
CA SER A 541 3.20 31.05 -16.56
C SER A 541 3.29 32.50 -16.06
N ILE A 542 4.33 33.25 -16.45
CA ILE A 542 4.44 34.69 -16.16
C ILE A 542 3.26 35.46 -16.76
N ALA A 543 2.93 35.21 -18.04
CA ALA A 543 1.81 35.86 -18.71
C ALA A 543 0.47 35.55 -18.02
N TRP A 544 0.25 34.28 -17.64
CA TRP A 544 -0.94 33.86 -16.90
C TRP A 544 -1.10 34.60 -15.57
N ASN A 545 -0.02 34.71 -14.79
CA ASN A 545 -0.04 35.43 -13.52
C ASN A 545 -0.36 36.94 -13.67
N PHE A 546 0.01 37.56 -14.80
CA PHE A 546 -0.42 38.94 -15.08
C PHE A 546 -1.90 39.05 -15.46
N LEU A 547 -2.47 38.04 -16.12
CA LEU A 547 -3.88 38.00 -16.50
C LEU A 547 -4.81 37.76 -15.30
N GLU A 548 -4.42 36.92 -14.33
CA GLU A 548 -5.22 36.70 -13.12
C GLU A 548 -5.17 37.88 -12.13
N ALA A 549 -4.14 38.72 -12.21
CA ALA A 549 -3.97 39.89 -11.35
C ALA A 549 -4.68 41.16 -11.88
N SER A 550 -5.19 41.13 -13.13
CA SER A 550 -5.93 42.22 -13.79
C SER A 550 -7.42 41.96 -13.78
#